data_AF-A0A941JDE5-F1
#
_entry.id   AF-A0A941JDE5-F1
#
_cell.length_a   1.000
_cell.length_b   1.000
_cell.length_c   1.000
_cell.angle_alpha   90.00
_cell.angle_beta   90.00
_cell.angle_gamma   90.00
#
_symmetry.space_group_name_H-M   'P 1'
#
loop_
_entity.id
_entity.type
_entity.pdbx_description
1 polymer ?
#
loop_
_entity_poly.entity_id
_entity_poly.type
_entity_poly.pdbx_seq_one_letter_code
_entity_poly.pdbx_strand_id
1 'polypeptide(L)'
;MNDKRLHAIPATGAPIAEADLHAYADGQLAAARRTEVEAFLAAHPQDRARVDAWQAQRQALRALLDPVLDEPLPLRLPLAPPARAWPWRALAAGVAVAVVSGGAAWGARGGLGRHRGPAALAAAGPTR
;
A
#
# COMPACT_ATOMS: atom_id res chain seq x y z
N MET A 1 5.45 -26.29 -15.27
CA MET A 1 4.88 -26.12 -13.93
C MET A 1 5.07 -24.68 -13.48
N ASN A 2 3.95 -23.99 -13.25
CA ASN A 2 3.80 -22.76 -12.45
C ASN A 2 4.18 -21.41 -13.08
N ASP A 3 3.36 -20.95 -14.02
CA ASP A 3 3.18 -19.51 -14.25
C ASP A 3 2.38 -18.90 -13.09
N LYS A 4 3.13 -18.48 -12.07
CA LYS A 4 2.67 -17.81 -10.86
C LYS A 4 2.29 -16.36 -11.15
N ARG A 5 1.34 -16.14 -12.04
CA ARG A 5 0.61 -14.87 -12.11
C ARG A 5 -0.62 -15.03 -11.23
N LEU A 6 -0.57 -14.41 -10.06
CA LEU A 6 -1.77 -14.13 -9.25
C LEU A 6 -2.66 -13.23 -10.11
N HIS A 7 -3.46 -13.84 -10.99
CA HIS A 7 -4.40 -13.13 -11.84
C HIS A 7 -5.46 -12.54 -10.92
N ALA A 8 -5.60 -11.22 -10.94
CA ALA A 8 -6.78 -10.57 -10.38
C ALA A 8 -8.01 -11.29 -10.93
N ILE A 9 -8.98 -11.62 -10.06
CA ILE A 9 -10.18 -12.37 -10.45
C ILE A 9 -10.80 -11.64 -11.64
N PRO A 10 -10.73 -12.20 -12.85
CA PRO A 10 -11.12 -11.48 -14.04
C PRO A 10 -12.65 -11.32 -14.04
N ALA A 11 -13.13 -10.25 -14.68
CA ALA A 11 -14.56 -10.02 -14.84
C ALA A 11 -15.21 -11.16 -15.65
N THR A 12 -16.51 -11.36 -15.44
CA THR A 12 -17.40 -12.28 -16.16
C THR A 12 -17.05 -12.37 -17.65
N GLY A 13 -16.98 -13.60 -18.21
CA GLY A 13 -16.66 -13.86 -19.62
C GLY A 13 -15.18 -14.10 -19.96
N ALA A 14 -14.25 -13.90 -19.01
CA ALA A 14 -12.86 -14.31 -19.19
C ALA A 14 -12.67 -15.83 -18.96
N PRO A 15 -11.62 -16.46 -19.53
CA PRO A 15 -11.28 -17.86 -19.24
C PRO A 15 -11.19 -18.13 -17.73
N ILE A 16 -11.63 -19.31 -17.29
CA ILE A 16 -11.50 -19.71 -15.88
C ILE A 16 -10.03 -20.00 -15.58
N ALA A 17 -9.48 -19.30 -14.58
CA ALA A 17 -8.14 -19.51 -14.09
C ALA A 17 -8.13 -20.25 -12.75
N GLU A 18 -6.99 -20.80 -12.36
CA GLU A 18 -6.80 -21.44 -11.04
C GLU A 18 -7.19 -20.52 -9.87
N ALA A 19 -6.94 -19.20 -10.01
CA ALA A 19 -7.34 -18.21 -9.02
C ALA A 19 -8.87 -18.15 -8.82
N ASP A 20 -9.66 -18.36 -9.89
CA ASP A 20 -11.12 -18.44 -9.79
C ASP A 20 -11.56 -19.68 -9.01
N LEU A 21 -10.86 -20.81 -9.15
CA LEU A 21 -11.16 -22.04 -8.42
C LEU A 21 -10.89 -21.91 -6.92
N HIS A 22 -9.76 -21.29 -6.56
CA HIS A 22 -9.48 -20.95 -5.16
C HIS A 22 -10.49 -19.95 -4.61
N ALA A 23 -10.82 -18.89 -5.35
CA ALA A 23 -11.82 -17.92 -4.95
C ALA A 23 -13.22 -18.55 -4.79
N TYR A 24 -13.56 -19.52 -5.64
CA TYR A 24 -14.78 -20.31 -5.51
C TYR A 24 -14.77 -21.16 -4.24
N ALA A 25 -13.68 -21.90 -3.99
CA ALA A 25 -13.50 -22.68 -2.75
C ALA A 25 -13.59 -21.79 -1.50
N ASP A 26 -13.13 -20.54 -1.61
CA ASP A 26 -13.16 -19.57 -0.53
C ASP A 26 -14.49 -18.79 -0.39
N GLY A 27 -15.41 -18.92 -1.34
CA GLY A 27 -16.66 -18.16 -1.36
C GLY A 27 -16.46 -16.66 -1.62
N GLN A 28 -15.38 -16.29 -2.31
CA GLN A 28 -14.98 -14.90 -2.61
C GLN A 28 -15.35 -14.46 -4.03
N LEU A 29 -16.09 -15.27 -4.78
CA LEU A 29 -16.56 -14.91 -6.13
C LEU A 29 -17.86 -14.11 -6.09
N ALA A 30 -17.94 -13.10 -6.97
CA ALA A 30 -19.20 -12.44 -7.29
C ALA A 30 -20.18 -13.45 -7.92
N ALA A 31 -21.49 -13.26 -7.70
CA ALA A 31 -22.52 -14.19 -8.12
C ALA A 31 -22.47 -14.53 -9.63
N ALA A 32 -22.24 -13.53 -10.49
CA ALA A 32 -22.12 -13.75 -11.94
C ALA A 32 -20.95 -14.67 -12.31
N ARG A 33 -19.77 -14.46 -11.70
CA ARG A 33 -18.57 -15.27 -11.95
C ARG A 33 -18.69 -16.67 -11.35
N ARG A 34 -19.39 -16.80 -10.22
CA ARG A 34 -19.66 -18.09 -9.57
C ARG A 34 -20.40 -19.04 -10.51
N THR A 35 -21.44 -18.57 -11.21
CA THR A 35 -22.20 -19.38 -12.17
C THR A 35 -21.31 -19.91 -13.31
N GLU A 36 -20.38 -19.10 -13.82
CA GLU A 36 -19.44 -19.52 -14.86
C GLU A 36 -18.48 -20.60 -14.35
N VAL A 37 -17.97 -20.45 -13.13
CA VAL A 37 -17.11 -21.45 -12.49
C VAL A 37 -17.88 -22.74 -12.19
N GLU A 38 -19.14 -22.66 -11.77
CA GLU A 38 -19.98 -23.84 -11.54
C GLU A 38 -20.22 -24.63 -12.84
N ALA A 39 -20.49 -23.93 -13.95
CA ALA A 39 -20.61 -24.54 -15.27
C ALA A 39 -19.28 -25.17 -15.74
N PHE A 40 -18.15 -24.49 -15.51
CA PHE A 40 -16.83 -25.04 -15.79
C PHE A 40 -16.56 -26.32 -14.99
N LEU A 41 -16.81 -26.31 -13.68
CA LEU A 41 -16.58 -27.45 -12.80
C LEU A 41 -17.52 -28.63 -13.11
N ALA A 42 -18.70 -28.39 -13.68
CA ALA A 42 -19.58 -29.45 -14.17
C ALA A 42 -18.97 -30.21 -15.37
N ALA A 43 -18.19 -29.52 -16.21
CA ALA A 43 -17.48 -30.12 -17.34
C ALA A 43 -16.09 -30.69 -16.96
N HIS A 44 -15.55 -30.33 -15.80
CA HIS A 44 -14.19 -30.68 -15.36
C HIS A 44 -14.19 -31.40 -14.00
N PRO A 45 -14.48 -32.72 -13.95
CA PRO A 45 -14.61 -33.46 -12.69
C PRO A 45 -13.31 -33.54 -11.87
N GLN A 46 -12.16 -33.47 -12.53
CA GLN A 46 -10.86 -33.43 -11.85
C GLN A 46 -10.69 -32.13 -11.04
N ASP A 47 -11.03 -30.99 -11.64
CA ASP A 47 -10.99 -29.70 -10.95
C ASP A 47 -12.07 -29.59 -9.87
N ARG A 48 -13.25 -30.20 -10.07
CA ARG A 48 -14.26 -30.36 -9.02
C ARG A 48 -13.68 -31.06 -7.79
N ALA A 49 -13.03 -32.21 -7.99
CA ALA A 49 -12.44 -32.96 -6.87
C ALA A 49 -11.35 -32.16 -6.13
N ARG A 50 -10.57 -31.35 -6.85
CA ARG A 50 -9.57 -30.44 -6.25
C ARG A 50 -10.24 -29.37 -5.38
N VAL A 51 -11.28 -28.72 -5.90
CA VAL A 51 -12.07 -27.71 -5.17
C VAL A 51 -12.72 -28.31 -3.92
N ASP A 52 -13.31 -29.49 -4.03
CA ASP A 52 -13.97 -30.17 -2.92
C ASP A 52 -12.97 -30.51 -1.80
N ALA A 53 -11.76 -30.94 -2.17
CA ALA A 53 -10.68 -31.19 -1.22
C ALA A 53 -10.27 -29.91 -0.46
N TRP A 54 -10.16 -28.77 -1.14
CA TRP A 54 -9.86 -27.49 -0.48
C TRP A 54 -11.00 -27.03 0.44
N GLN A 55 -12.26 -27.21 0.02
CA GLN A 55 -13.41 -26.89 0.86
C GLN A 55 -13.43 -27.75 2.14
N ALA A 56 -13.14 -29.05 2.02
CA ALA A 56 -13.04 -29.94 3.17
C ALA A 56 -11.92 -29.51 4.14
N GLN A 57 -10.73 -29.14 3.63
CA GLN A 57 -9.64 -28.61 4.45
C GLN A 57 -10.06 -27.32 5.18
N ARG A 58 -10.75 -26.41 4.48
CA ARG A 58 -11.22 -25.15 5.06
C ARG A 58 -12.27 -25.38 6.14
N GLN A 59 -13.17 -26.34 5.94
CA GLN A 59 -14.17 -26.74 6.94
C GLN A 59 -13.51 -27.36 8.18
N ALA A 60 -12.49 -28.21 7.99
CA ALA A 60 -11.74 -28.79 9.11
C ALA A 60 -11.03 -27.71 9.93
N LEU A 61 -10.36 -26.75 9.27
CA LEU A 61 -9.72 -25.62 9.96
C LEU A 61 -10.73 -24.77 10.72
N ARG A 62 -11.89 -24.50 10.11
CA ARG A 62 -12.97 -23.75 10.76
C ARG A 62 -13.48 -24.49 12.00
N ALA A 63 -13.75 -25.79 11.90
CA ALA A 63 -14.20 -26.59 13.03
C ALA A 63 -13.19 -26.59 14.20
N LEU A 64 -11.88 -26.58 13.90
CA LEU A 64 -10.83 -26.52 14.92
C LEU A 64 -10.71 -25.13 15.58
N LEU A 65 -11.01 -24.06 14.85
CA LEU A 65 -10.79 -22.67 15.30
C LEU A 65 -12.07 -21.95 15.75
N ASP A 66 -13.26 -22.45 15.40
CA ASP A 66 -14.54 -21.88 15.84
C ASP A 66 -14.60 -21.75 17.38
N PRO A 67 -14.15 -22.72 18.20
CA PRO A 67 -14.16 -22.57 19.67
C PRO A 67 -13.31 -21.41 20.20
N VAL A 68 -12.26 -21.01 19.47
CA VAL A 68 -11.39 -19.88 19.86
C VAL A 68 -12.15 -18.56 19.81
N LEU A 69 -13.20 -18.47 18.99
CA LEU A 69 -14.05 -17.26 18.88
C LEU A 69 -14.88 -17.03 20.14
N ASP A 70 -15.14 -18.07 20.93
CA ASP A 70 -15.92 -18.02 22.16
C ASP A 70 -15.04 -17.77 23.41
N GLU A 71 -13.72 -17.70 23.25
CA GLU A 71 -12.81 -17.40 24.37
C GLU A 71 -13.00 -15.95 24.86
N PRO A 72 -13.00 -15.73 26.19
CA PRO A 72 -13.13 -14.39 26.74
C PRO A 72 -11.94 -13.53 26.32
N LEU A 73 -12.22 -12.39 25.67
CA LEU A 73 -11.19 -11.44 25.26
C LEU A 73 -10.41 -10.93 26.49
N PRO A 74 -9.06 -10.93 26.46
CA PRO A 74 -8.28 -10.43 27.57
C PRO A 74 -8.55 -8.94 27.79
N LEU A 75 -8.82 -8.54 29.03
CA LEU A 75 -9.10 -7.15 29.47
C LEU A 75 -7.99 -6.13 29.09
N ARG A 76 -6.83 -6.61 28.63
CA ARG A 76 -5.68 -5.80 28.22
C ARG A 76 -5.68 -5.48 26.73
N LEU A 77 -6.64 -5.97 25.94
CA LEU A 77 -6.68 -5.71 24.50
C LEU A 77 -7.17 -4.27 24.27
N PRO A 78 -6.34 -3.38 23.69
CA PRO A 78 -6.81 -2.05 23.31
C PRO A 78 -7.77 -2.21 22.13
N LEU A 79 -9.07 -2.29 22.42
CA LEU A 79 -10.14 -2.43 21.42
C LEU A 79 -10.38 -1.13 20.62
N ALA A 80 -9.83 -0.01 21.10
CA ALA A 80 -9.88 1.26 20.41
C ALA A 80 -8.61 1.45 19.57
N PRO A 81 -8.72 1.78 18.26
CA PRO A 81 -7.57 2.24 17.51
C PRO A 81 -6.98 3.47 18.23
N PRO A 82 -5.64 3.57 18.35
CA PRO A 82 -5.03 4.73 18.99
C PRO A 82 -5.53 5.99 18.29
N ALA A 83 -6.05 6.94 19.06
CA ALA A 83 -6.48 8.22 18.52
C ALA A 83 -5.29 8.82 17.74
N ARG A 84 -5.46 8.98 16.43
CA ARG A 84 -4.40 9.49 15.56
C ARG A 84 -4.19 10.95 15.90
N ALA A 85 -3.20 11.22 16.74
CA ALA A 85 -2.85 12.59 17.12
C ALA A 85 -2.49 13.39 15.86
N TRP A 86 -3.14 14.54 15.68
CA TRP A 86 -2.85 15.44 14.57
C TRP A 86 -1.39 15.92 14.67
N PRO A 87 -0.56 15.73 13.63
CA PRO A 87 0.89 15.96 13.72
C PRO A 87 1.24 17.44 13.57
N TRP A 88 0.69 18.30 14.44
CA TRP A 88 0.92 19.75 14.42
C TRP A 88 2.42 20.10 14.50
N ARG A 89 3.23 19.27 15.19
CA ARG A 89 4.69 19.43 15.27
C ARG A 89 5.37 19.24 13.91
N ALA A 90 4.90 18.29 13.10
CA ALA A 90 5.42 18.06 11.76
C ALA A 90 5.02 19.20 10.81
N LEU A 91 3.79 19.71 10.92
CA LEU A 91 3.34 20.90 10.20
C LEU A 91 4.18 22.14 10.58
N ALA A 92 4.39 22.37 11.88
CA ALA A 92 5.22 23.46 12.37
C ALA A 92 6.67 23.37 11.87
N ALA A 93 7.26 22.16 11.91
CA ALA A 93 8.59 21.93 11.35
C ALA A 93 8.64 22.20 9.84
N GLY A 94 7.62 21.78 9.08
CA GLY A 94 7.52 22.06 7.65
C GLY A 94 7.44 23.56 7.34
N VAL A 95 6.62 24.30 8.09
CA VAL A 95 6.52 25.78 7.96
C VAL A 95 7.86 26.44 8.30
N ALA A 96 8.52 26.03 9.39
CA ALA A 96 9.82 26.57 9.76
C ALA A 96 10.86 26.36 8.66
N VAL A 97 10.95 25.14 8.11
CA VAL A 97 11.87 24.84 6.99
C VAL A 97 11.52 25.68 5.76
N ALA A 98 10.24 25.84 5.41
CA ALA A 98 9.81 26.66 4.28
C ALA A 98 10.15 28.15 4.46
N VAL A 99 10.00 28.70 5.68
CA VAL A 99 10.35 30.09 5.99
C VAL A 99 11.87 30.29 5.93
N VAL A 100 12.66 29.37 6.50
CA VAL A 100 14.13 29.46 6.49
C VAL A 100 14.66 29.36 5.06
N SER A 101 14.19 28.38 4.28
CA SER A 101 14.61 28.18 2.89
C SER A 101 14.14 29.31 1.97
N GLY A 102 12.89 29.75 2.12
CA GLY A 102 12.35 30.89 1.39
C GLY A 102 13.11 32.19 1.71
N GLY A 103 13.36 32.46 2.99
CA GLY A 103 14.14 33.62 3.44
C GLY A 103 15.58 33.61 2.91
N ALA A 104 16.26 32.47 2.96
CA ALA A 104 17.59 32.30 2.40
C ALA A 104 17.62 32.52 0.88
N ALA A 105 16.62 31.98 0.14
CA ALA A 105 16.53 32.16 -1.31
C ALA A 105 16.28 33.62 -1.71
N TRP A 106 15.40 34.34 -1.00
CA TRP A 106 15.17 35.77 -1.24
C TRP A 106 16.39 36.64 -0.88
N GLY A 107 17.04 36.37 0.25
CA GLY A 107 18.27 37.06 0.66
C GLY A 107 19.42 36.87 -0.34
N ALA A 108 19.60 35.64 -0.85
CA ALA A 108 20.57 35.36 -1.89
C ALA A 108 20.25 36.11 -3.20
N ARG A 109 18.97 36.20 -3.60
CA ARG A 109 18.56 37.00 -4.77
C ARG A 109 18.86 38.51 -4.61
N GLY A 110 18.82 39.05 -3.39
CA GLY A 110 19.22 40.44 -3.11
C GLY A 110 20.74 40.66 -3.04
N GLY A 111 21.50 39.66 -2.55
CA GLY A 111 22.96 39.74 -2.39
C GLY A 111 23.77 39.47 -3.66
N LEU A 112 23.24 38.69 -4.60
CA LEU A 112 23.92 38.33 -5.86
C LEU A 112 24.11 39.52 -6.83
N GLY A 113 23.56 40.70 -6.52
CA GLY A 113 23.83 41.95 -7.24
C GLY A 113 25.06 42.73 -6.75
N ARG A 114 25.71 42.36 -5.63
CA ARG A 114 26.83 43.14 -5.06
C ARG A 114 28.23 42.70 -5.50
N HIS A 115 28.35 41.65 -6.30
CA HIS A 115 29.64 41.21 -6.84
C HIS A 115 29.60 41.09 -8.37
N ARG A 116 29.54 42.24 -9.05
CA ARG A 116 29.90 42.35 -10.47
C ARG A 116 30.65 43.67 -10.77
N GLY A 117 31.94 43.68 -10.39
CA GLY A 117 33.04 44.50 -10.93
C GLY A 117 33.00 46.03 -10.74
N PRO A 118 34.13 46.76 -10.92
CA PRO A 118 35.28 46.38 -11.74
C PRO A 118 36.65 46.47 -11.04
N ALA A 119 37.62 45.79 -11.65
CA ALA A 119 39.04 46.11 -11.54
C ALA A 119 39.30 47.56 -12.03
N ALA A 120 39.99 48.36 -11.22
CA ALA A 120 40.68 49.60 -11.61
C ALA A 120 41.64 49.93 -10.45
N LEU A 121 42.94 49.73 -10.65
CA LEU A 121 43.92 50.76 -11.06
C LEU A 121 44.26 51.76 -9.94
N ALA A 122 45.55 51.73 -9.58
CA ALA A 122 46.33 52.86 -9.06
C ALA A 122 45.89 53.37 -7.65
N ALA A 123 46.71 54.01 -6.84
CA ALA A 123 47.95 54.72 -7.07
C ALA A 123 48.67 54.90 -5.71
N ALA A 124 49.96 55.24 -5.79
CA ALA A 124 50.67 56.20 -4.91
C ALA A 124 50.64 55.94 -3.39
N GLY A 125 51.75 55.59 -2.75
CA GLY A 125 53.00 56.37 -2.62
C GLY A 125 53.13 56.81 -1.14
N PRO A 126 54.16 57.57 -0.71
CA PRO A 126 55.52 57.71 -1.18
C PRO A 126 56.58 57.48 -0.07
N THR A 127 57.84 57.59 -0.52
CA THR A 127 59.15 57.59 0.13
C THR A 127 59.30 58.25 1.52
N ARG A 128 60.16 57.66 2.36
CA ARG A 128 61.15 58.39 3.16
C ARG A 128 62.45 57.62 3.23
#